data_AF-A0A2E9VLZ0-F1
#
_entry.id   AF-A0A2E9VLZ0-F1
#
_cell.length_a   1.000
_cell.length_b   1.000
_cell.length_c   1.000
_cell.angle_alpha   90.00
_cell.angle_beta   90.00
_cell.angle_gamma   90.00
#
_symmetry.space_group_name_H-M   'P 1'
#
loop_
_entity.id
_entity.type
_entity.pdbx_description
1 polymer ?
#
loop_
_entity_poly.entity_id
_entity_poly.type
_entity_poly.pdbx_seq_one_letter_code
_entity_poly.pdbx_strand_id
1 'polypeptide(L)'
;ISDKLHHRKFSVPDHSVCRDCKLQNIVCVSVARGIPCLGPLTQAGCGAICPRFHRGCYGCFGPCHQTNTDGLTDWLIKDGHSSAELIPLFLNVNAEAPEFARTGAQLMRQDSAEGESHE
;
A
#
# COMPACT_ATOMS: atom_id res chain seq x y z
N ILE A 1 -3.43 14.32 21.20
CA ILE A 1 -3.21 15.03 22.49
C ILE A 1 -4.52 15.60 23.04
N SER A 2 -5.29 16.39 22.28
CA SER A 2 -6.60 16.93 22.72
C SER A 2 -7.54 15.87 23.33
N ASP A 3 -7.70 14.70 22.71
CA ASP A 3 -8.57 13.66 23.27
C ASP A 3 -8.14 13.18 24.66
N LYS A 4 -6.83 12.98 24.87
CA LYS A 4 -6.30 12.62 26.20
C LYS A 4 -6.53 13.73 27.22
N LEU A 5 -6.39 15.00 26.82
CA LEU A 5 -6.62 16.17 27.69
C LEU A 5 -8.09 16.32 28.10
N HIS A 6 -9.02 15.94 27.22
CA HIS A 6 -10.46 15.98 27.51
C HIS A 6 -11.01 14.64 28.00
N HIS A 7 -10.16 13.70 28.42
CA HIS A 7 -10.56 12.35 28.83
C HIS A 7 -11.45 11.61 27.80
N ARG A 8 -11.31 11.94 26.51
CA ARG A 8 -11.96 11.23 25.42
C ARG A 8 -11.12 10.04 24.98
N LYS A 9 -11.78 9.01 24.46
CA LYS A 9 -11.11 7.87 23.85
C LYS A 9 -10.33 8.36 22.63
N PHE A 10 -9.02 8.10 22.62
CA PHE A 10 -8.19 8.37 21.45
C PHE A 10 -8.64 7.50 20.30
N SER A 11 -9.14 8.13 19.23
CA SER A 11 -9.64 7.43 18.05
C SER A 11 -8.66 7.60 16.91
N VAL A 12 -7.95 6.51 16.59
CA VAL A 12 -7.28 6.36 15.31
C VAL A 12 -8.24 5.69 14.33
N PRO A 13 -8.20 6.03 13.03
CA PRO A 13 -8.93 5.28 12.02
C PRO A 13 -8.60 3.79 12.10
N ASP A 14 -9.52 2.91 11.73
CA ASP A 14 -9.34 1.46 11.67
C ASP A 14 -9.42 0.91 10.24
N HIS A 15 -9.52 1.82 9.26
CA HIS A 15 -9.69 1.52 7.84
C HIS A 15 -8.45 1.89 7.02
N SER A 16 -8.39 1.41 5.77
CA SER A 16 -7.32 1.73 4.84
C SER A 16 -7.55 3.04 4.08
N VAL A 17 -6.49 3.64 3.55
CA VAL A 17 -6.52 4.88 2.75
C VAL A 17 -7.54 4.81 1.61
N CYS A 18 -7.83 3.63 1.06
CA CYS A 18 -8.86 3.45 0.04
C CYS A 18 -10.22 4.03 0.43
N ARG A 19 -10.65 3.88 1.69
CA ARG A 19 -11.92 4.44 2.15
C ARG A 19 -11.91 5.97 2.12
N ASP A 20 -10.81 6.59 2.55
CA ASP A 20 -10.63 8.05 2.46
C ASP A 20 -10.65 8.53 1.01
N CYS A 21 -9.94 7.85 0.10
CA CYS A 21 -9.94 8.17 -1.34
C CYS A 21 -11.36 8.18 -1.91
N LYS A 22 -12.17 7.17 -1.59
CA LYS A 22 -13.55 7.05 -2.08
C LYS A 22 -14.47 8.09 -1.48
N LEU A 23 -14.38 8.33 -0.17
CA LEU A 23 -15.16 9.39 0.50
C LEU A 23 -14.84 10.79 -0.05
N GLN A 24 -13.61 11.01 -0.52
CA GLN A 24 -13.18 12.27 -1.13
C GLN A 24 -13.38 12.33 -2.66
N ASN A 25 -14.02 11.32 -3.27
CA ASN A 25 -14.22 11.23 -4.72
C ASN A 25 -12.91 11.29 -5.54
N ILE A 26 -11.81 10.78 -4.99
CA ILE A 26 -10.54 10.69 -5.72
C ILE A 26 -10.63 9.52 -6.70
N VAL A 27 -10.37 9.81 -7.98
CA VAL A 27 -10.29 8.78 -9.03
C VAL A 27 -9.19 7.78 -8.67
N CYS A 28 -9.52 6.49 -8.69
CA CYS A 28 -8.56 5.44 -8.34
C CYS A 28 -7.45 5.38 -9.39
N VAL A 29 -6.22 5.72 -8.99
CA VAL A 29 -5.05 5.74 -9.89
C VAL A 29 -4.67 4.36 -10.41
N SER A 30 -4.88 3.30 -9.63
CA SER A 30 -4.60 1.94 -10.06
C SER A 30 -5.56 1.49 -11.15
N VAL A 31 -6.86 1.73 -10.97
CA VAL A 31 -7.86 1.33 -11.98
C VAL A 31 -7.85 2.24 -13.20
N ALA A 32 -7.75 3.56 -13.01
CA ALA A 32 -7.88 4.52 -14.11
C ALA A 32 -6.59 4.71 -14.91
N ARG A 33 -5.44 4.34 -14.35
CA ARG A 33 -4.11 4.64 -14.94
C ARG A 33 -3.10 3.50 -14.83
N GLY A 34 -3.44 2.35 -14.25
CA GLY A 34 -2.49 1.25 -14.03
C GLY A 34 -1.32 1.64 -13.12
N ILE A 35 -1.53 2.57 -12.17
CA ILE A 35 -0.46 2.99 -11.24
C ILE A 35 -0.49 2.10 -9.99
N PRO A 36 0.62 1.43 -9.64
CA PRO A 36 0.66 0.55 -8.48
C PRO A 36 0.53 1.39 -7.20
N CYS A 37 -0.28 0.92 -6.25
CA CYS A 37 -0.72 1.73 -5.10
C CYS A 37 -0.90 0.87 -3.86
N LEU A 38 -0.25 1.23 -2.75
CA LEU A 38 -0.41 0.56 -1.46
C LEU A 38 -1.63 1.04 -0.66
N GLY A 39 -2.49 1.87 -1.25
CA GLY A 39 -3.66 2.45 -0.59
C GLY A 39 -4.57 1.42 0.10
N PRO A 40 -4.81 0.23 -0.49
CA PRO A 40 -5.60 -0.82 0.16
C PRO A 40 -4.99 -1.36 1.46
N LEU A 41 -3.65 -1.32 1.56
CA LEU A 41 -2.88 -1.90 2.67
C LEU A 41 -2.46 -0.85 3.69
N THR A 42 -2.62 0.44 3.40
CA THR A 42 -2.05 1.52 4.23
C THR A 42 -3.07 2.05 5.21
N GLN A 43 -2.65 2.26 6.45
CA GLN A 43 -3.44 2.88 7.51
C GLN A 43 -3.91 4.30 7.12
N ALA A 44 -5.21 4.59 7.31
CA ALA A 44 -5.78 5.89 7.00
C ALA A 44 -5.35 7.00 7.99
N GLY A 45 -5.62 8.27 7.62
CA GLY A 45 -5.29 9.45 8.43
C GLY A 45 -4.38 10.47 7.73
N CYS A 46 -3.77 10.11 6.60
CA CYS A 46 -2.94 11.03 5.80
C CYS A 46 -3.75 11.93 4.85
N GLY A 47 -5.08 11.79 4.85
CA GLY A 47 -5.98 12.57 3.99
C GLY A 47 -5.89 12.22 2.50
N ALA A 48 -5.43 11.01 2.17
CA ALA A 48 -5.28 10.54 0.78
C ALA A 48 -4.47 11.49 -0.12
N ILE A 49 -3.43 12.11 0.44
CA ILE A 49 -2.68 13.16 -0.25
C ILE A 49 -2.02 12.67 -1.55
N CYS A 50 -1.38 11.49 -1.57
CA CYS A 50 -0.68 11.02 -2.77
C CYS A 50 -1.65 10.75 -3.94
N PRO A 51 -2.76 10.00 -3.74
CA PRO A 51 -3.77 9.80 -4.79
C PRO A 51 -4.42 11.09 -5.28
N ARG A 52 -4.61 12.09 -4.41
CA ARG A 52 -5.15 13.40 -4.78
C ARG A 52 -4.28 14.12 -5.83
N PHE A 53 -2.98 13.88 -5.80
CA PHE A 53 -2.01 14.39 -6.77
C PHE A 53 -1.59 13.34 -7.80
N HIS A 54 -2.49 12.38 -8.08
CA HIS A 54 -2.32 11.40 -9.15
C HIS A 54 -1.12 10.45 -8.99
N ARG A 55 -0.73 10.15 -7.76
CA ARG A 55 0.32 9.16 -7.46
C ARG A 55 -0.25 7.96 -6.71
N GLY A 56 0.40 6.82 -6.86
CA GLY A 56 0.17 5.68 -5.97
C GLY A 56 0.43 6.04 -4.52
N CYS A 57 -0.31 5.44 -3.59
CA CYS A 57 0.00 5.56 -2.18
C CYS A 57 1.30 4.81 -1.87
N TYR A 58 2.19 5.46 -1.10
CA TYR A 58 3.51 4.94 -0.78
C TYR A 58 3.58 4.07 0.48
N GLY A 59 2.47 3.87 1.20
CA GLY A 59 2.52 3.06 2.42
C GLY A 59 3.20 3.71 3.62
N CYS A 60 3.39 5.04 3.63
CA CYS A 60 4.16 5.73 4.67
C CYS A 60 3.54 5.70 6.08
N PHE A 61 2.23 5.46 6.21
CA PHE A 61 1.56 5.33 7.51
C PHE A 61 1.58 3.88 8.05
N GLY A 62 2.20 2.96 7.30
CA GLY A 62 2.31 1.56 7.66
C GLY A 62 1.07 0.73 7.30
N PRO A 63 1.15 -0.59 7.50
CA PRO A 63 0.05 -1.51 7.24
C PRO A 63 -1.18 -1.18 8.11
N CYS A 64 -2.37 -1.30 7.55
CA CYS A 64 -3.62 -1.17 8.29
C CYS A 64 -3.98 -2.47 9.02
N HIS A 65 -5.04 -2.43 9.85
CA HIS A 65 -5.43 -3.57 10.66
C HIS A 65 -5.72 -4.85 9.85
N GLN A 66 -6.35 -4.73 8.69
CA GLN A 66 -6.64 -5.85 7.79
C GLN A 66 -5.84 -5.69 6.49
N THR A 67 -4.64 -6.26 6.49
CA THR A 67 -3.72 -6.18 5.35
C THR A 67 -3.73 -7.49 4.57
N ASN A 68 -4.20 -7.46 3.32
CA ASN A 68 -4.13 -8.59 2.37
C ASN A 68 -3.05 -8.33 1.32
N THR A 69 -1.79 -8.47 1.72
CA THR A 69 -0.64 -8.21 0.83
C THR A 69 -0.62 -9.15 -0.37
N ASP A 70 -0.91 -10.43 -0.17
CA ASP A 70 -0.92 -11.46 -1.22
C ASP A 70 -1.96 -11.12 -2.30
N GLY A 71 -3.20 -10.83 -1.88
CA GLY A 71 -4.27 -10.49 -2.82
C GLY A 71 -4.02 -9.21 -3.61
N LEU A 72 -3.39 -8.19 -2.99
CA LEU A 72 -3.01 -6.98 -3.74
C LEU A 72 -1.89 -7.27 -4.73
N THR A 73 -0.88 -8.04 -4.32
CA THR A 73 0.28 -8.37 -5.15
C THR A 73 -0.13 -9.20 -6.35
N ASP A 74 -0.95 -10.23 -6.14
CA ASP A 74 -1.52 -11.05 -7.21
C ASP A 74 -2.32 -10.22 -8.22
N TRP A 75 -3.08 -9.23 -7.72
CA TRP A 75 -3.84 -8.32 -8.58
C TRP A 75 -2.91 -7.43 -9.41
N LEU A 76 -1.89 -6.83 -8.79
CA LEU A 76 -0.92 -5.96 -9.48
C LEU A 76 -0.12 -6.71 -10.55
N ILE A 77 0.29 -7.95 -10.26
CA ILE A 77 0.99 -8.79 -11.24
C ILE A 77 0.07 -9.13 -12.41
N LYS A 78 -1.20 -9.47 -12.15
CA LYS A 78 -2.20 -9.72 -13.21
C LYS A 78 -2.52 -8.47 -14.03
N ASP A 79 -2.39 -7.28 -13.45
CA ASP A 79 -2.55 -5.99 -14.13
C ASP A 79 -1.33 -5.62 -14.99
N GLY A 80 -0.22 -6.37 -14.87
CA GLY A 80 0.97 -6.26 -15.72
C GLY A 80 2.21 -5.70 -15.03
N HIS A 81 2.20 -5.52 -13.71
CA HIS A 81 3.38 -5.08 -12.96
C HIS A 81 4.35 -6.23 -12.70
N SER A 82 5.64 -5.98 -12.85
CA SER A 82 6.68 -6.97 -12.54
C SER A 82 7.04 -7.01 -11.06
N SER A 83 7.62 -8.13 -10.63
CA SER A 83 8.16 -8.27 -9.28
C SER A 83 9.16 -7.15 -8.96
N ALA A 84 10.08 -6.85 -9.89
CA ALA A 84 11.02 -5.72 -9.81
C ALA A 84 10.36 -4.35 -9.54
N GLU A 85 9.22 -4.06 -10.16
CA GLU A 85 8.50 -2.80 -9.94
C GLU A 85 7.85 -2.71 -8.55
N LEU A 86 7.39 -3.86 -8.03
CA LEU A 86 6.65 -3.93 -6.77
C LEU A 86 7.57 -3.96 -5.54
N ILE A 87 8.79 -4.53 -5.64
CA ILE A 87 9.77 -4.55 -4.55
C ILE A 87 9.99 -3.17 -3.92
N PRO A 88 10.36 -2.10 -4.67
CA PRO A 88 10.59 -0.79 -4.08
C PRO A 88 9.30 -0.16 -3.54
N LEU A 89 8.11 -0.61 -3.97
CA LEU A 89 6.87 -0.12 -3.42
C LEU A 89 6.68 -0.61 -1.97
N PHE A 90 6.91 -1.91 -1.71
CA PHE A 90 6.81 -2.50 -0.37
C PHE A 90 7.99 -2.14 0.54
N LEU A 91 9.21 -2.03 0.00
CA LEU A 91 10.44 -1.84 0.78
C LEU A 91 10.94 -0.38 0.82
N ASN A 92 10.02 0.59 0.70
CA ASN A 92 10.35 2.02 0.78
C ASN A 92 10.38 2.54 2.23
N VAL A 93 9.28 3.11 2.70
CA VAL A 93 9.25 3.88 3.96
C VAL A 93 9.08 2.99 5.19
N ASN A 94 8.22 1.98 5.11
CA ASN A 94 7.92 1.04 6.21
C ASN A 94 8.42 -0.38 5.88
N ALA A 95 9.63 -0.48 5.33
CA ALA A 95 10.20 -1.75 4.87
C ALA A 95 10.25 -2.83 5.97
N GLU A 96 10.47 -2.43 7.22
CA GLU A 96 10.56 -3.33 8.39
C GLU A 96 9.19 -3.73 8.98
N ALA A 97 8.08 -3.19 8.45
CA ALA A 97 6.76 -3.64 8.87
C ALA A 97 6.59 -5.13 8.48
N PRO A 98 6.19 -6.04 9.39
CA PRO A 98 6.22 -7.48 9.13
C PRO A 98 5.49 -7.91 7.85
N GLU A 99 4.36 -7.25 7.54
CA GLU A 99 3.56 -7.47 6.35
C GLU A 99 4.32 -7.07 5.08
N PHE A 100 4.95 -5.89 5.07
CA PHE A 100 5.68 -5.38 3.91
C PHE A 100 7.03 -6.07 3.74
N ALA A 101 7.77 -6.33 4.82
CA ALA A 101 9.02 -7.06 4.81
C ALA A 101 8.85 -8.46 4.20
N ARG A 102 7.79 -9.18 4.61
CA ARG A 102 7.50 -10.53 4.11
C ARG A 102 7.19 -10.52 2.62
N THR A 103 6.31 -9.62 2.19
CA THR A 103 5.91 -9.52 0.77
C THR A 103 7.07 -9.04 -0.09
N GLY A 104 7.86 -8.07 0.36
CA GLY A 104 9.08 -7.65 -0.34
C GLY A 104 10.09 -8.79 -0.49
N ALA A 105 10.32 -9.58 0.55
CA ALA A 105 11.20 -10.75 0.47
C ALA A 105 10.65 -11.85 -0.47
N GLN A 106 9.33 -12.00 -0.56
CA GLN A 106 8.70 -12.91 -1.51
C GLN A 106 8.88 -12.44 -2.96
N LEU A 107 8.63 -11.16 -3.22
CA LEU A 107 8.82 -10.56 -4.53
C LEU A 107 10.28 -10.64 -5.00
N MET A 108 11.25 -10.42 -4.10
CA MET A 108 12.68 -10.59 -4.42
C MET A 108 13.04 -12.03 -4.85
N ARG A 109 12.43 -13.04 -4.21
CA ARG A 109 12.63 -14.45 -4.61
C ARG A 109 11.99 -14.74 -5.96
N GLN A 110 10.83 -14.15 -6.24
CA GLN A 110 10.14 -14.28 -7.54
C GLN A 110 10.95 -13.64 -8.66
N ASP A 111 11.41 -12.41 -8.46
CA ASP A 111 12.25 -11.67 -9.40
C ASP A 111 13.54 -12.42 -9.77
N SER A 112 14.20 -13.03 -8.77
CA SER A 112 15.39 -13.86 -8.99
C SER A 112 15.09 -15.09 -9.85
N ALA A 113 13.94 -15.74 -9.64
CA ALA A 113 13.53 -16.92 -10.41
C ALA A 113 13.07 -16.56 -11.84
N GLU A 114 12.47 -15.39 -12.04
CA GLU A 114 12.11 -14.87 -13.36
C GLU A 114 13.37 -14.58 -14.20
N GLY A 115 14.41 -14.00 -13.60
CA GLY A 115 15.69 -13.75 -14.26
C GLY A 115 16.40 -15.01 -14.77
N GLU A 116 16.31 -16.13 -14.05
CA GLU A 116 16.88 -17.43 -14.46
C GLU A 116 16.11 -18.10 -15.61
N SER A 117 14.87 -17.69 -15.86
CA SER A 117 13.99 -18.29 -16.88
C SER A 117 14.05 -17.62 -18.26
N HIS A 118 14.71 -16.46 -18.33
CA HIS A 118 14.86 -15.65 -19.54
C HIS A 118 16.25 -15.75 -20.19
N GLU A 119 17.12 -16.63 -19.66
CA GLU A 119 18.42 -17.01 -20.22
C GLU A 119 18.41 -18.44 -20.77
#